data_AF-A0A381VU40-F1
#
_entry.id   AF-A0A381VU40-F1
#
_cell.length_a   1.000
_cell.length_b   1.000
_cell.length_c   1.000
_cell.angle_alpha   90.00
_cell.angle_beta   90.00
_cell.angle_gamma   90.00
#
_symmetry.space_group_name_H-M   'P 1'
#
loop_
_entity.id
_entity.type
_entity.pdbx_description
1 polymer ?
#
loop_
_entity_poly.entity_id
_entity_poly.type
_entity_poly.pdbx_seq_one_letter_code
_entity_poly.pdbx_strand_id
1 'polypeptide(L)'
;MEKIGKTKLTMNKEMLVVVYADVYMQDANDADDLYFVMFNILADPLRLSLCVVSEFFDYLVNHTENTEAELNKMLKDDPEAYLMLVQNNYSGMVEHSATEKVKINLDNKVSADQARAIVTSLLSKKEFKQITTYIIPGRDPFVREQIVDTTPLKGELTIMLDIIKKWKGFDLETYMLTLGQ
;
A
#
# COMPACT_ATOMS: atom_id res chain seq x y z
N MET A 1 -0.20 14.36 -13.96
CA MET A 1 0.15 12.96 -14.32
C MET A 1 0.15 12.18 -13.02
N GLU A 2 -0.43 10.98 -12.95
CA GLU A 2 -0.42 10.22 -11.68
C GLU A 2 1.02 9.93 -11.25
N LYS A 3 1.38 10.32 -10.02
CA LYS A 3 2.72 10.12 -9.46
C LYS A 3 3.08 8.64 -9.39
N ILE A 4 2.12 7.80 -9.00
CA ILE A 4 2.28 6.34 -8.99
C ILE A 4 1.57 5.75 -10.19
N GLY A 5 2.35 5.19 -11.10
CA GLY A 5 1.90 4.60 -12.35
C GLY A 5 1.35 3.19 -12.20
N LYS A 6 1.89 2.28 -13.02
CA LYS A 6 1.47 0.89 -13.07
C LYS A 6 1.92 0.18 -11.79
N THR A 7 0.97 -0.43 -11.09
CA THR A 7 1.25 -1.31 -9.96
C THR A 7 0.90 -2.75 -10.32
N LYS A 8 1.72 -3.70 -9.88
CA LYS A 8 1.47 -5.13 -10.08
C LYS A 8 1.77 -5.91 -8.81
N LEU A 9 0.84 -6.79 -8.44
CA LEU A 9 1.00 -7.74 -7.35
C LEU A 9 1.30 -9.13 -7.89
N THR A 10 2.34 -9.78 -7.38
CA THR A 10 2.72 -11.15 -7.77
C THR A 10 3.23 -11.95 -6.57
N MET A 11 3.43 -13.25 -6.76
CA MET A 11 4.24 -14.07 -5.86
C MET A 11 5.43 -14.63 -6.65
N ASN A 12 6.61 -14.65 -6.04
CA ASN A 12 7.80 -15.27 -6.63
C ASN A 12 7.78 -16.80 -6.43
N LYS A 13 8.85 -17.47 -6.89
CA LYS A 13 9.01 -18.94 -6.78
C LYS A 13 9.07 -19.45 -5.33
N GLU A 14 9.42 -18.58 -4.38
CA GLU A 14 9.51 -18.89 -2.95
C GLU A 14 8.21 -18.58 -2.19
N MET A 15 7.14 -18.27 -2.94
CA MET A 15 5.85 -17.83 -2.44
C MET A 15 5.94 -16.53 -1.65
N LEU A 16 6.94 -15.68 -1.90
CA LEU A 16 7.02 -14.33 -1.34
C LEU A 16 6.20 -13.37 -2.21
N VAL A 17 5.38 -12.55 -1.57
CA VAL A 17 4.64 -11.48 -2.23
C VAL A 17 5.61 -10.40 -2.73
N VAL A 18 5.46 -10.02 -4.00
CA VAL A 18 6.23 -8.96 -4.64
C VAL A 18 5.29 -7.94 -5.26
N VAL A 19 5.44 -6.68 -4.85
CA VAL A 19 4.71 -5.52 -5.33
C VAL A 19 5.63 -4.70 -6.23
N TYR A 20 5.24 -4.52 -7.49
CA TYR A 20 5.93 -3.63 -8.42
C TYR A 20 5.16 -2.32 -8.51
N ALA A 21 5.84 -1.19 -8.54
CA ALA A 21 5.24 0.10 -8.83
C ALA A 21 6.17 0.97 -9.68
N ASP A 22 5.59 1.70 -10.63
CA ASP A 22 6.29 2.77 -11.34
C ASP A 22 6.05 4.09 -10.61
N VAL A 23 7.12 4.86 -10.38
CA VAL A 23 7.07 6.19 -9.77
C VAL A 23 7.57 7.20 -10.79
N TYR A 24 6.71 8.16 -11.13
CA TYR A 24 7.04 9.26 -12.02
C TYR A 24 7.43 10.49 -11.21
N MET A 25 8.69 10.90 -11.35
CA MET A 25 9.23 12.07 -10.66
C MET A 25 8.99 13.33 -11.51
N GLN A 26 8.81 14.47 -10.87
CA GLN A 26 8.65 15.73 -11.60
C GLN A 26 9.94 16.15 -12.31
N ASP A 27 11.07 16.07 -11.61
CA ASP A 27 12.39 16.31 -12.13
C ASP A 27 13.48 15.56 -11.34
N ALA A 28 14.75 15.84 -11.63
CA ALA A 28 15.90 15.18 -11.02
C ALA A 28 16.13 15.54 -9.53
N ASN A 29 15.48 16.59 -9.04
CA ASN A 29 15.58 17.11 -7.67
C ASN A 29 14.32 16.81 -6.85
N ASP A 30 13.30 16.19 -7.44
CA ASP A 30 12.13 15.71 -6.72
C ASP A 30 12.58 14.68 -5.67
N ALA A 31 12.45 15.08 -4.41
CA ALA A 31 12.87 14.29 -3.25
C ALA A 31 11.69 13.54 -2.62
N ASP A 32 10.46 13.82 -3.04
CA ASP A 32 9.27 13.14 -2.53
C ASP A 32 8.99 11.90 -3.38
N ASP A 33 9.62 10.79 -3.04
CA ASP A 33 9.33 9.49 -3.65
C ASP A 33 8.53 8.55 -2.73
N LEU A 34 8.06 9.08 -1.60
CA LEU A 34 7.43 8.28 -0.57
C LEU A 34 6.00 7.91 -0.98
N TYR A 35 5.68 6.63 -0.88
CA TYR A 35 4.33 6.10 -1.03
C TYR A 35 4.14 4.88 -0.12
N PHE A 36 2.89 4.63 0.27
CA PHE A 36 2.53 3.48 1.08
C PHE A 36 1.73 2.47 0.27
N VAL A 37 2.00 1.19 0.52
CA VAL A 37 1.23 0.06 -0.02
C VAL A 37 0.36 -0.50 1.09
N MET A 38 -0.95 -0.53 0.85
CA MET A 38 -1.93 -1.05 1.80
C MET A 38 -2.64 -2.27 1.21
N PHE A 39 -2.69 -3.36 1.97
CA PHE A 39 -3.53 -4.52 1.66
C PHE A 39 -4.83 -4.43 2.44
N ASN A 40 -5.97 -4.45 1.75
CA ASN A 40 -7.29 -4.32 2.36
C ASN A 40 -8.24 -5.41 1.84
N ILE A 41 -9.24 -5.78 2.65
CA ILE A 41 -10.42 -6.50 2.18
C ILE A 41 -11.57 -5.51 2.15
N LEU A 42 -12.16 -5.33 0.98
CA LEU A 42 -13.31 -4.44 0.78
C LEU A 42 -14.55 -5.29 0.54
N ALA A 43 -15.67 -4.90 1.15
CA ALA A 43 -16.98 -5.44 0.82
C ALA A 43 -17.56 -4.73 -0.42
N ASP A 44 -18.49 -5.39 -1.11
CA ASP A 44 -19.31 -4.84 -2.21
C ASP A 44 -18.53 -4.25 -3.42
N PRO A 45 -18.01 -5.10 -4.33
CA PRO A 45 -17.92 -6.55 -4.21
C PRO A 45 -16.78 -6.97 -3.26
N LEU A 46 -16.96 -8.13 -2.61
CA LEU A 46 -15.92 -8.70 -1.75
C LEU A 46 -14.63 -8.94 -2.55
N ARG A 47 -13.55 -8.27 -2.19
CA ARG A 47 -12.27 -8.36 -2.91
C ARG A 47 -11.08 -8.10 -2.01
N LEU A 48 -9.95 -8.74 -2.33
CA LEU A 48 -8.64 -8.30 -1.86
C LEU A 48 -8.18 -7.13 -2.72
N SER A 49 -7.79 -6.05 -2.07
CA SER A 49 -7.42 -4.78 -2.66
C SER A 49 -5.99 -4.41 -2.26
N LEU A 50 -5.19 -3.95 -3.23
CA LEU A 50 -3.94 -3.26 -2.97
C LEU A 50 -4.16 -1.79 -3.32
N CYS A 51 -4.14 -0.95 -2.29
CA CYS A 51 -4.18 0.49 -2.43
C CYS A 51 -2.77 1.08 -2.33
N VAL A 52 -2.53 2.15 -3.07
CA VAL A 52 -1.36 3.00 -2.90
C VAL A 52 -1.81 4.35 -2.38
N VAL A 53 -1.09 4.87 -1.39
CA VAL A 53 -1.24 6.22 -0.84
C VAL A 53 0.04 6.98 -1.17
N SER A 54 -0.07 8.19 -1.72
CA SER A 54 1.08 8.97 -2.20
C SER A 54 0.79 10.47 -2.08
N GLU A 55 1.65 11.32 -2.66
CA GLU A 55 1.47 12.78 -2.68
C GLU A 55 1.44 13.38 -1.26
N PHE A 56 2.26 12.82 -0.37
CA PHE A 56 2.34 13.24 1.02
C PHE A 56 2.83 14.67 1.15
N PHE A 57 3.79 15.09 0.32
CA PHE A 57 4.30 16.44 0.32
C PHE A 57 3.18 17.45 0.03
N ASP A 58 2.46 17.28 -1.08
CA ASP A 58 1.36 18.17 -1.48
C ASP A 58 0.23 18.15 -0.44
N TYR A 59 -0.09 16.99 0.13
CA TYR A 59 -1.07 16.89 1.21
C TYR A 59 -0.64 17.74 2.42
N LEU A 60 0.61 17.60 2.89
CA LEU A 60 1.11 18.30 4.06
C LEU A 60 1.14 19.82 3.86
N VAL A 61 1.54 20.30 2.68
CA VAL A 61 1.51 21.73 2.34
C VAL A 61 0.10 22.30 2.41
N ASN A 62 -0.89 21.53 1.93
CA ASN A 62 -2.27 22.01 1.82
C ASN A 62 -3.11 21.83 3.09
N HIS A 63 -2.69 20.97 4.02
CA HIS A 63 -3.49 20.57 5.19
C HIS A 63 -2.78 20.79 6.53
N THR A 64 -1.57 21.34 6.53
CA THR A 64 -0.83 21.70 7.75
C THR A 64 -0.27 23.12 7.64
N GLU A 65 0.36 23.62 8.70
CA GLU A 65 1.03 24.93 8.69
C GLU A 65 2.44 24.88 8.05
N ASN A 66 2.92 23.70 7.62
CA ASN A 66 4.25 23.55 7.05
C ASN A 66 4.33 24.09 5.63
N THR A 67 5.38 24.87 5.36
CA THR A 67 5.70 25.38 4.02
C THR A 67 6.49 24.36 3.20
N GLU A 68 6.48 24.50 1.87
CA GLU A 68 7.31 23.68 0.98
C GLU A 68 8.80 23.74 1.34
N ALA A 69 9.30 24.92 1.76
CA ALA A 69 10.69 25.11 2.14
C ALA A 69 11.05 24.32 3.41
N GLU A 70 10.14 24.28 4.39
CA GLU A 70 10.32 23.50 5.63
C GLU A 70 10.28 22.00 5.35
N LEU A 71 9.33 21.54 4.55
CA LEU A 71 9.23 20.11 4.19
C LEU A 71 10.44 19.64 3.38
N ASN A 72 10.91 20.45 2.41
CA ASN A 72 12.14 20.15 1.66
C ASN A 72 13.36 20.11 2.59
N LYS A 73 13.42 21.00 3.58
CA LYS A 73 14.47 20.97 4.58
C LYS A 73 14.40 19.71 5.44
N MET A 74 13.20 19.29 5.88
CA MET A 74 13.03 18.03 6.61
C MET A 74 13.48 16.84 5.76
N LEU A 75 13.01 16.72 4.51
CA LEU A 75 13.41 15.63 3.61
C LEU A 75 14.94 15.52 3.41
N LYS A 76 15.65 16.64 3.51
CA LYS A 76 17.11 16.69 3.32
C LYS A 76 17.90 16.51 4.62
N ASP A 77 17.49 17.22 5.67
CA ASP A 77 18.27 17.39 6.90
C ASP A 77 17.75 16.53 8.06
N ASP A 78 16.45 16.21 8.07
CA ASP A 78 15.78 15.39 9.10
C ASP A 78 14.62 14.54 8.52
N PRO A 79 14.93 13.48 7.76
CA PRO A 79 13.92 12.65 7.12
C PRO A 79 13.02 11.91 8.12
N GLU A 80 13.50 11.67 9.35
CA GLU A 80 12.73 11.03 10.41
C GLU A 80 11.59 11.95 10.88
N ALA A 81 11.86 13.25 11.07
CA ALA A 81 10.81 14.21 11.39
C ALA A 81 9.75 14.30 10.28
N TYR A 82 10.17 14.25 9.00
CA TYR A 82 9.24 14.19 7.88
C TYR A 82 8.36 12.93 7.95
N LEU A 83 8.95 11.75 8.17
CA LEU A 83 8.21 10.50 8.29
C LEU A 83 7.24 10.50 9.47
N MET A 84 7.62 11.06 10.62
CA MET A 84 6.72 11.23 11.76
C MET A 84 5.54 12.15 11.42
N LEU A 85 5.78 13.24 10.69
CA LEU A 85 4.73 14.14 10.25
C LEU A 85 3.76 13.44 9.29
N VAL A 86 4.27 12.63 8.36
CA VAL A 86 3.44 11.78 7.48
C VAL A 86 2.60 10.81 8.30
N GLN A 87 3.19 10.12 9.28
CA GLN A 87 2.48 9.17 10.14
C GLN A 87 1.37 9.85 10.96
N ASN A 88 1.62 11.05 11.51
CA ASN A 88 0.64 11.79 12.29
C ASN A 88 -0.57 12.25 11.48
N ASN A 89 -0.42 12.37 10.16
CA ASN A 89 -1.48 12.80 9.24
C ASN A 89 -2.01 11.66 8.36
N TYR A 90 -1.61 10.41 8.67
CA TYR A 90 -1.84 9.26 7.81
C TYR A 90 -3.31 9.03 7.48
N SER A 91 -4.23 9.15 8.44
CA SER A 91 -5.66 8.94 8.20
C SER A 91 -6.21 9.88 7.13
N GLY A 92 -5.91 11.17 7.23
CA GLY A 92 -6.34 12.16 6.24
C GLY A 92 -5.68 11.97 4.88
N MET A 93 -4.43 11.51 4.83
CA MET A 93 -3.75 11.16 3.58
C MET A 93 -4.38 9.97 2.88
N VAL A 94 -4.76 8.93 3.65
CA VAL A 94 -5.49 7.76 3.13
C VAL A 94 -6.82 8.21 2.54
N GLU A 95 -7.59 9.03 3.24
CA GLU A 95 -8.87 9.55 2.73
C GLU A 95 -8.71 10.38 1.45
N HIS A 96 -7.60 11.12 1.32
CA HIS A 96 -7.38 12.03 0.20
C HIS A 96 -6.81 11.35 -1.05
N SER A 97 -5.88 10.41 -0.88
CA SER A 97 -5.01 9.93 -1.98
C SER A 97 -5.01 8.42 -2.19
N ALA A 98 -5.67 7.65 -1.32
CA ALA A 98 -5.67 6.20 -1.46
C ALA A 98 -6.33 5.78 -2.79
N THR A 99 -5.52 5.18 -3.64
CA THR A 99 -5.95 4.70 -4.96
C THR A 99 -5.83 3.20 -5.02
N GLU A 100 -6.93 2.51 -5.31
CA GLU A 100 -6.95 1.06 -5.51
C GLU A 100 -6.28 0.69 -6.85
N LYS A 101 -5.08 0.08 -6.79
CA LYS A 101 -4.28 -0.24 -7.97
C LYS A 101 -4.38 -1.70 -8.41
N VAL A 102 -4.63 -2.64 -7.49
CA VAL A 102 -4.86 -4.06 -7.81
C VAL A 102 -6.11 -4.57 -7.11
N LYS A 103 -6.94 -5.33 -7.85
CA LYS A 103 -8.19 -5.91 -7.37
C LYS A 103 -8.21 -7.41 -7.64
N ILE A 104 -8.51 -8.21 -6.62
CA ILE A 104 -8.77 -9.64 -6.73
C ILE A 104 -10.16 -9.91 -6.16
N ASN A 105 -11.16 -9.96 -7.02
CA ASN A 105 -12.55 -10.23 -6.64
C ASN A 105 -12.68 -11.64 -6.05
N LEU A 106 -13.28 -11.77 -4.87
CA LEU A 106 -13.52 -13.06 -4.22
C LEU A 106 -14.88 -13.62 -4.65
N ASP A 107 -15.09 -13.71 -5.96
CA ASP A 107 -16.34 -14.19 -6.58
C ASP A 107 -16.26 -15.66 -7.05
N ASN A 108 -15.06 -16.24 -7.04
CA ASN A 108 -14.84 -17.62 -7.44
C ASN A 108 -13.68 -18.27 -6.66
N LYS A 109 -13.57 -19.60 -6.78
CA LYS A 109 -12.57 -20.38 -6.02
C LYS A 109 -11.13 -20.01 -6.40
N VAL A 110 -10.86 -19.75 -7.68
CA VAL A 110 -9.49 -19.49 -8.16
C VAL A 110 -8.96 -18.18 -7.60
N SER A 111 -9.75 -17.10 -7.69
CA SER A 111 -9.38 -15.80 -7.14
C SER A 111 -9.34 -15.80 -5.60
N ALA A 112 -10.26 -16.51 -4.94
CA ALA A 112 -10.22 -16.68 -3.50
C ALA A 112 -8.99 -17.46 -3.02
N ASP A 113 -8.58 -18.51 -3.74
CA ASP A 113 -7.34 -19.24 -3.44
C ASP A 113 -6.10 -18.36 -3.69
N GLN A 114 -6.10 -17.54 -4.74
CA GLN A 114 -5.03 -16.56 -4.99
C GLN A 114 -4.92 -15.54 -3.85
N ALA A 115 -6.02 -14.92 -3.43
CA ALA A 115 -6.05 -14.00 -2.31
C ALA A 115 -5.58 -14.67 -1.01
N ARG A 116 -6.04 -15.92 -0.77
CA ARG A 116 -5.61 -16.71 0.40
C ARG A 116 -4.10 -16.94 0.38
N ALA A 117 -3.52 -17.28 -0.76
CA ALA A 117 -2.09 -17.51 -0.90
C ALA A 117 -1.28 -16.24 -0.60
N ILE A 118 -1.73 -15.08 -1.11
CA ILE A 118 -1.11 -13.78 -0.85
C ILE A 118 -1.11 -13.47 0.65
N VAL A 119 -2.28 -13.48 1.30
CA VAL A 119 -2.38 -13.12 2.73
C VAL A 119 -1.64 -14.15 3.61
N THR A 120 -1.67 -15.43 3.24
CA THR A 120 -0.90 -16.48 3.93
C THR A 120 0.61 -16.25 3.80
N SER A 121 1.10 -15.84 2.64
CA SER A 121 2.50 -15.43 2.47
C SER A 121 2.83 -14.27 3.39
N LEU A 122 2.03 -13.19 3.37
CA LEU A 122 2.29 -12.00 4.20
C LEU A 122 2.38 -12.38 5.69
N LEU A 123 1.52 -13.28 6.18
CA LEU A 123 1.55 -13.77 7.56
C LEU A 123 2.76 -14.68 7.88
N SER A 124 3.09 -15.60 6.96
CA SER A 124 4.09 -16.64 7.22
C SER A 124 5.52 -16.16 7.00
N LYS A 125 5.73 -15.35 5.95
CA LYS A 125 7.03 -14.75 5.64
C LYS A 125 7.32 -13.54 6.52
N LYS A 126 6.27 -12.88 7.04
CA LYS A 126 6.35 -11.64 7.81
C LYS A 126 6.94 -10.46 7.05
N GLU A 127 6.97 -10.56 5.72
CA GLU A 127 7.48 -9.52 4.85
C GLU A 127 6.86 -9.62 3.46
N PHE A 128 6.96 -8.54 2.69
CA PHE A 128 6.85 -8.56 1.24
C PHE A 128 7.97 -7.74 0.60
N LYS A 129 8.26 -8.02 -0.67
CA LYS A 129 9.23 -7.26 -1.44
C LYS A 129 8.52 -6.18 -2.26
N GLN A 130 8.97 -4.94 -2.13
CA GLN A 130 8.57 -3.83 -2.97
C GLN A 130 9.67 -3.56 -3.99
N ILE A 131 9.30 -3.46 -5.26
CA ILE A 131 10.21 -3.15 -6.38
C ILE A 131 9.67 -1.91 -7.08
N THR A 132 10.44 -0.84 -7.02
CA THR A 132 10.03 0.47 -7.50
C THR A 132 10.86 0.86 -8.71
N THR A 133 10.21 1.12 -9.85
CA THR A 133 10.85 1.67 -11.05
C THR A 133 10.69 3.18 -11.06
N TYR A 134 11.79 3.90 -10.96
CA TYR A 134 11.81 5.35 -10.99
C TYR A 134 11.98 5.85 -12.40
N ILE A 135 11.10 6.75 -12.82
CA ILE A 135 11.08 7.36 -14.14
C ILE A 135 11.25 8.87 -13.95
N ILE A 136 12.45 9.37 -14.25
CA ILE A 136 12.81 10.78 -14.14
C ILE A 136 12.97 11.36 -15.55
N PRO A 137 12.33 12.50 -15.88
CA PRO A 137 12.51 13.15 -17.18
C PRO A 137 13.99 13.36 -17.53
N GLY A 138 14.40 12.90 -18.71
CA GLY A 138 15.78 13.05 -19.20
C GLY A 138 16.81 12.09 -18.58
N ARG A 139 16.38 11.08 -17.81
CA ARG A 139 17.26 10.01 -17.30
C ARG A 139 16.71 8.63 -17.65
N ASP A 140 17.60 7.65 -17.75
CA ASP A 140 17.19 6.26 -17.89
C ASP A 140 16.49 5.77 -16.61
N PRO A 141 15.39 5.01 -16.73
CA PRO A 141 14.73 4.44 -15.56
C PRO A 141 15.65 3.54 -14.75
N PHE A 142 15.50 3.58 -13.43
CA PHE A 142 16.25 2.71 -12.52
C PHE A 142 15.32 2.06 -11.49
N VAL A 143 15.76 0.93 -10.92
CA VAL A 143 14.97 0.13 -10.00
C VAL A 143 15.57 0.18 -8.60
N ARG A 144 14.72 0.32 -7.58
CA ARG A 144 15.08 0.06 -6.18
C ARG A 144 14.23 -1.06 -5.61
N GLU A 145 14.79 -1.74 -4.63
CA GLU A 145 14.13 -2.82 -3.92
C GLU A 145 14.08 -2.51 -2.42
N GLN A 146 12.96 -2.82 -1.80
CA GLN A 146 12.74 -2.67 -0.37
C GLN A 146 12.05 -3.92 0.17
N ILE A 147 12.45 -4.34 1.37
CA ILE A 147 11.75 -5.37 2.14
C ILE A 147 10.89 -4.64 3.17
N VAL A 148 9.61 -4.98 3.24
CA VAL A 148 8.65 -4.36 4.15
C VAL A 148 8.17 -5.40 5.15
N ASP A 149 8.41 -5.16 6.44
CA ASP A 149 7.95 -6.00 7.54
C ASP A 149 6.42 -5.92 7.69
N THR A 150 5.77 -7.07 7.77
CA THR A 150 4.32 -7.21 7.96
C THR A 150 3.96 -7.72 9.35
N THR A 151 4.95 -7.96 10.23
CA THR A 151 4.73 -8.37 11.62
C THR A 151 3.76 -7.44 12.37
N PRO A 152 3.84 -6.10 12.22
CA PRO A 152 2.88 -5.20 12.87
C PRO A 152 1.43 -5.40 12.42
N LEU A 153 1.21 -5.96 11.22
CA LEU A 153 -0.10 -6.13 10.59
C LEU A 153 -0.71 -7.52 10.84
N LYS A 154 -0.16 -8.30 11.77
CA LYS A 154 -0.55 -9.71 11.97
C LYS A 154 -2.04 -9.86 12.30
N GLY A 155 -2.60 -8.95 13.09
CA GLY A 155 -4.01 -8.99 13.49
C GLY A 155 -4.93 -8.79 12.29
N GLU A 156 -4.68 -7.71 11.55
CA GLU A 156 -5.41 -7.30 10.35
C GLU A 156 -5.34 -8.39 9.27
N LEU A 157 -4.14 -8.90 8.99
CA LEU A 157 -3.94 -9.98 8.01
C LEU A 157 -4.64 -11.28 8.42
N THR A 158 -4.75 -11.56 9.73
CA THR A 158 -5.48 -12.74 10.23
C THR A 158 -6.98 -12.61 9.98
N ILE A 159 -7.55 -11.43 10.23
CA ILE A 159 -8.96 -11.13 9.94
C ILE A 159 -9.23 -11.22 8.44
N MET A 160 -8.37 -10.60 7.63
CA MET A 160 -8.48 -10.68 6.16
C MET A 160 -8.48 -12.13 5.67
N LEU A 161 -7.58 -12.97 6.21
CA LEU A 161 -7.50 -14.38 5.84
C LEU A 161 -8.78 -15.15 6.22
N ASP A 162 -9.37 -14.85 7.38
CA ASP A 162 -10.63 -15.46 7.81
C ASP A 162 -11.80 -15.07 6.89
N ILE A 163 -11.90 -13.79 6.53
CA ILE A 163 -12.89 -13.31 5.55
C ILE A 163 -12.71 -14.00 4.20
N ILE A 164 -11.47 -14.09 3.70
CA ILE A 164 -11.17 -14.78 2.43
C ILE A 164 -11.58 -16.26 2.48
N LYS A 165 -11.45 -16.95 3.63
CA LYS A 165 -11.90 -18.34 3.76
C LYS A 165 -13.42 -18.46 3.68
N LYS A 166 -14.14 -17.44 4.14
CA LYS A 166 -15.60 -17.35 4.18
C LYS A 166 -16.21 -16.68 2.94
N TRP A 167 -15.43 -16.45 1.88
CA TRP A 167 -15.87 -15.70 0.68
C TRP A 167 -17.20 -16.16 0.08
N LYS A 168 -17.50 -17.47 0.15
CA LYS A 168 -18.78 -18.01 -0.32
C LYS A 168 -19.90 -17.61 0.62
N GLY A 169 -20.75 -16.68 0.16
CA GLY A 169 -21.87 -16.19 0.95
C GLY A 169 -21.42 -15.34 2.13
N PHE A 170 -20.25 -14.69 2.02
CA PHE A 170 -19.79 -13.73 3.01
C PHE A 170 -20.82 -12.60 3.15
N ASP A 171 -21.20 -12.32 4.39
CA ASP A 171 -22.07 -11.22 4.76
C ASP A 171 -21.38 -10.41 5.86
N LEU A 172 -21.15 -9.12 5.61
CA LEU A 172 -20.38 -8.27 6.51
C LEU A 172 -21.10 -8.07 7.84
N GLU A 173 -22.42 -7.84 7.81
CA GLU A 173 -23.21 -7.62 9.02
C GLU A 173 -23.15 -8.83 9.95
N THR A 174 -23.37 -10.03 9.41
CA THR A 174 -23.26 -11.30 10.15
C THR A 174 -21.86 -11.49 10.70
N TYR A 175 -20.83 -11.18 9.90
CA TYR A 175 -19.44 -11.32 10.34
C TYR A 175 -19.11 -10.40 11.52
N MET A 176 -19.51 -9.13 11.47
CA MET A 176 -19.26 -8.16 12.53
C MET A 176 -19.93 -8.56 13.85
N LEU A 177 -21.12 -9.18 13.80
CA LEU A 177 -21.78 -9.73 14.99
C LEU A 177 -20.97 -10.84 15.67
N THR A 178 -20.17 -11.60 14.91
CA THR A 178 -19.31 -12.66 15.47
C THR A 178 -18.01 -12.16 16.08
N LEU A 179 -17.58 -10.93 15.75
CA LEU A 179 -16.38 -10.30 16.32
C LEU A 179 -16.66 -9.53 17.62
N GLY A 180 -17.92 -9.14 17.85
CA GLY A 180 -18.36 -8.44 19.07
C GLY A 180 -18.76 -9.35 20.23
N GLN A 181 -18.59 -10.67 20.09
CA GLN A 181 -18.83 -11.71 21.11
C GLN A 181 -17.50 -12.30 21.58
#